data_AF-A0A562LWJ7-F1
#
_entry.id   AF-A0A562LWJ7-F1
#
_cell.length_a   1.000
_cell.length_b   1.000
_cell.length_c   1.000
_cell.angle_alpha   90.00
_cell.angle_beta   90.00
_cell.angle_gamma   90.00
#
_symmetry.space_group_name_H-M   'P 1'
#
loop_
_entity.id
_entity.type
_entity.pdbx_description
1 polymer ?
#
loop_
_entity_poly.entity_id
_entity_poly.type
_entity_poly.pdbx_seq_one_letter_code
_entity_poly.pdbx_strand_id
1 'polypeptide(L)'
;MIRCGVVGKVLSCLLALTIVGCDDGASLPDEKLARVRTAIDEMLIANEPLCLDAGPFPYRGGRESGGCDRCQVLHAAGLLERRIVDEAAEQYVEYVLSPMGEKAYRVKPDPEFLALVRERFAKRGEASRAPDMKHLEKPRMCFGATRFHSVTDALAPIWFGGSRVFSAKLVYEAKDTSGLLFDSRIAALGLPIPVPPESGSPALYPPQVMSFTEVMGSGDELEPRDDLRYGPWVNEP
;
A
#
# COMPACT_ATOMS: atom_id res chain seq x y z
N MET A 1 44.13 -0.74 2.81
CA MET A 1 45.08 -1.83 3.16
C MET A 1 45.44 -1.70 4.63
N ILE A 2 44.74 -2.41 5.51
CA ILE A 2 45.03 -2.43 6.95
C ILE A 2 45.34 -3.89 7.30
N ARG A 3 46.50 -4.10 7.93
CA ARG A 3 47.10 -5.41 8.23
C ARG A 3 46.40 -6.07 9.42
N CYS A 4 46.00 -7.34 9.26
CA CYS A 4 45.68 -8.24 10.37
C CYS A 4 46.96 -8.64 11.12
N GLY A 5 46.96 -8.46 12.44
CA GLY A 5 47.96 -9.04 13.35
C GLY A 5 47.37 -10.27 14.05
N VAL A 6 48.04 -11.42 13.90
CA VAL A 6 47.74 -12.67 14.61
C VAL A 6 48.60 -12.72 15.88
N VAL A 7 47.97 -12.88 17.05
CA VAL A 7 48.67 -13.27 18.30
C VAL A 7 47.88 -14.40 18.97
N GLY A 8 48.62 -15.42 19.41
CA GLY A 8 48.12 -16.74 19.76
C GLY A 8 47.56 -16.94 21.17
N LYS A 9 46.77 -18.03 21.23
CA LYS A 9 46.25 -18.86 22.33
C LYS A 9 46.76 -18.60 23.77
N VAL A 10 45.81 -18.39 24.69
CA VAL A 10 45.74 -19.08 25.99
C VAL A 10 44.27 -19.43 26.30
N LEU A 11 44.05 -20.69 26.66
CA LEU A 11 42.78 -21.32 26.98
C LEU A 11 42.35 -20.93 28.42
N SER A 12 41.19 -20.31 28.59
CA SER A 12 40.54 -20.20 29.89
C SER A 12 39.02 -20.25 29.72
N CYS A 13 38.41 -21.28 30.28
CA CYS A 13 36.97 -21.45 30.41
C CYS A 13 36.42 -20.37 31.34
N LEU A 14 35.71 -19.40 30.76
CA LEU A 14 34.82 -18.49 31.45
C LEU A 14 33.61 -18.32 30.55
N LEU A 15 32.42 -18.54 31.13
CA LEU A 15 31.13 -18.25 30.51
C LEU A 15 31.16 -16.82 29.96
N ALA A 16 31.37 -16.68 28.65
CA ALA A 16 31.06 -15.49 27.91
C ALA A 16 29.81 -15.83 27.09
N LEU A 17 28.66 -15.42 27.61
CA LEU A 17 27.45 -15.23 26.83
C LEU A 17 27.80 -14.14 25.80
N THR A 18 28.46 -14.51 24.70
CA THR A 18 28.67 -13.61 23.57
C THR A 18 27.32 -13.46 22.89
N ILE A 19 26.51 -12.54 23.41
CA ILE A 19 25.53 -11.84 22.60
C ILE A 19 26.38 -11.05 21.59
N VAL A 20 26.69 -11.71 20.47
CA VAL A 20 27.17 -11.03 19.27
C VAL A 20 25.95 -10.28 18.75
N GLY A 21 25.72 -9.10 19.32
CA GLY A 21 24.86 -8.07 18.75
C GLY A 21 25.57 -7.48 17.54
N CYS A 22 25.55 -8.22 16.43
CA CYS A 22 25.59 -7.62 15.11
C CYS A 22 24.13 -7.43 14.72
N ASP A 23 23.51 -6.33 15.15
CA ASP A 23 22.26 -5.83 14.54
C ASP A 23 22.58 -5.24 13.15
N ASP A 24 23.22 -6.05 12.31
CA ASP A 24 23.18 -5.86 10.87
C ASP A 24 21.83 -6.43 10.46
N GLY A 25 20.85 -5.54 10.25
CA GLY A 25 19.46 -5.92 9.97
C GLY A 25 19.39 -7.11 9.02
N ALA A 26 18.70 -8.18 9.42
CA ALA A 26 18.80 -9.44 8.72
C ALA A 26 18.16 -9.30 7.34
N SER A 27 18.92 -9.54 6.27
CA SER A 27 18.38 -9.59 4.91
C SER A 27 17.57 -10.87 4.72
N LEU A 28 16.40 -10.77 4.09
CA LEU A 28 15.65 -11.95 3.67
C LEU A 28 16.37 -12.69 2.53
N PRO A 29 16.36 -14.03 2.50
CA PRO A 29 16.80 -14.79 1.34
C PRO A 29 16.01 -14.40 0.07
N ASP A 30 16.65 -14.42 -1.10
CA ASP A 30 16.07 -13.94 -2.37
C ASP A 30 14.70 -14.55 -2.70
N GLU A 31 14.54 -15.87 -2.49
CA GLU A 31 13.28 -16.57 -2.70
C GLU A 31 12.16 -16.00 -1.80
N LYS A 32 12.47 -15.75 -0.53
CA LYS A 32 11.53 -15.17 0.43
C LYS A 32 11.24 -13.71 0.10
N LEU A 33 12.24 -12.94 -0.34
CA LEU A 33 12.07 -11.57 -0.79
C LEU A 33 11.14 -11.49 -2.01
N ALA A 34 11.26 -12.41 -2.97
CA ALA A 34 10.38 -12.48 -4.12
C ALA A 34 8.92 -12.74 -3.70
N ARG A 35 8.70 -13.66 -2.76
CA ARG A 35 7.37 -13.94 -2.20
C ARG A 35 6.78 -12.74 -1.45
N VAL A 36 7.58 -12.03 -0.66
CA VAL A 36 7.18 -10.80 0.02
C VAL A 36 6.78 -9.73 -0.99
N ARG A 37 7.60 -9.50 -2.02
CA ARG A 37 7.30 -8.55 -3.11
C ARG A 37 5.95 -8.86 -3.73
N THR A 38 5.72 -10.11 -4.13
CA THR A 38 4.44 -10.52 -4.74
C THR A 38 3.27 -10.28 -3.79
N ALA A 39 3.34 -10.76 -2.54
CA ALA A 39 2.24 -10.61 -1.59
C ALA A 39 1.90 -9.13 -1.31
N ILE A 40 2.93 -8.27 -1.22
CA ILE A 40 2.75 -6.84 -0.98
C ILE A 40 2.25 -6.10 -2.22
N ASP A 41 2.79 -6.38 -3.40
CA ASP A 41 2.29 -5.78 -4.64
C ASP A 41 0.83 -6.16 -4.88
N GLU A 42 0.44 -7.43 -4.66
CA GLU A 42 -0.97 -7.86 -4.72
C GLU A 42 -1.86 -7.08 -3.74
N MET A 43 -1.40 -6.90 -2.50
CA MET A 43 -2.11 -6.13 -1.48
C MET A 43 -2.26 -4.65 -1.88
N LEU A 44 -1.19 -4.03 -2.36
CA LEU A 44 -1.18 -2.60 -2.74
C LEU A 44 -2.04 -2.35 -3.99
N ILE A 45 -2.01 -3.25 -4.97
CA ILE A 45 -2.87 -3.20 -6.16
C ILE A 45 -4.35 -3.34 -5.76
N ALA A 46 -4.67 -4.20 -4.79
CA ALA A 46 -6.05 -4.42 -4.35
C ALA A 46 -6.61 -3.28 -3.48
N ASN A 47 -5.77 -2.67 -2.65
CA ASN A 47 -6.18 -1.62 -1.70
C ASN A 47 -6.09 -0.22 -2.28
N GLU A 48 -5.32 -0.02 -3.36
CA GLU A 48 -5.14 1.28 -4.04
C GLU A 48 -4.96 2.44 -3.05
N PRO A 49 -3.91 2.46 -2.20
CA PRO A 49 -3.81 3.38 -1.06
C PRO A 49 -3.73 4.87 -1.44
N LEU A 50 -3.45 5.16 -2.71
CA LEU A 50 -3.43 6.50 -3.29
C LEU A 50 -4.74 6.85 -4.03
N CYS A 51 -5.80 6.06 -3.83
CA CYS A 51 -7.13 6.32 -4.32
C CYS A 51 -8.11 6.57 -3.18
N LEU A 52 -9.08 7.44 -3.41
CA LEU A 52 -10.15 7.76 -2.48
C LEU A 52 -11.49 7.43 -3.12
N ASP A 53 -12.32 6.66 -2.43
CA ASP A 53 -13.71 6.46 -2.84
C ASP A 53 -14.42 7.81 -3.01
N ALA A 54 -14.96 8.07 -4.20
CA ALA A 54 -15.55 9.34 -4.55
C ALA A 54 -16.51 9.21 -5.73
N GLY A 55 -17.68 9.82 -5.62
CA GLY A 55 -18.70 9.81 -6.68
C GLY A 55 -19.76 8.71 -6.46
N PRO A 56 -20.56 8.40 -7.50
CA PRO A 56 -20.41 8.86 -8.89
C PRO A 56 -20.63 10.38 -9.06
N PHE A 57 -20.01 10.96 -10.08
CA PHE A 57 -20.22 12.35 -10.49
C PHE A 57 -20.91 12.42 -11.87
N PRO A 58 -21.80 13.40 -12.11
CA PRO A 58 -22.18 14.50 -11.23
C PRO A 58 -22.96 14.02 -9.99
N TYR A 59 -22.70 14.63 -8.84
CA TYR A 59 -23.38 14.31 -7.59
C TYR A 59 -24.40 15.40 -7.24
N ARG A 60 -25.65 15.02 -6.97
CA ARG A 60 -26.75 15.96 -6.68
C ARG A 60 -27.18 15.85 -5.22
N GLY A 61 -26.91 16.91 -4.45
CA GLY A 61 -27.29 16.97 -3.03
C GLY A 61 -28.81 16.95 -2.84
N GLY A 62 -29.29 16.08 -1.95
CA GLY A 62 -30.69 16.08 -1.48
C GLY A 62 -31.65 15.09 -2.16
N ARG A 63 -31.25 14.40 -3.25
CA ARG A 63 -32.11 13.41 -3.93
C ARG A 63 -31.64 11.96 -3.85
N GLU A 64 -30.33 11.71 -3.69
CA GLU A 64 -29.79 10.36 -3.60
C GLU A 64 -29.53 9.95 -2.15
N SER A 65 -29.91 8.74 -1.78
CA SER A 65 -29.77 8.16 -0.43
C SER A 65 -28.32 7.75 -0.08
N GLY A 66 -27.35 8.50 -0.60
CA GLY A 66 -25.92 8.37 -0.30
C GLY A 66 -25.32 9.77 -0.25
N GLY A 67 -24.87 10.20 0.92
CA GLY A 67 -24.14 11.44 1.07
C GLY A 67 -22.82 11.38 0.30
N CYS A 68 -22.40 12.47 -0.32
CA CYS A 68 -21.02 12.61 -0.77
C CYS A 68 -20.18 13.16 0.39
N ASP A 69 -19.76 12.28 1.29
CA ASP A 69 -19.09 12.63 2.55
C ASP A 69 -17.81 13.46 2.35
N ARG A 70 -17.21 13.37 1.15
CA ARG A 70 -15.98 14.09 0.79
C ARG A 70 -16.18 15.20 -0.23
N CYS A 71 -17.40 15.50 -0.69
CA CYS A 71 -17.61 16.49 -1.77
C CYS A 71 -17.10 17.89 -1.40
N GLN A 72 -17.28 18.31 -0.14
CA GLN A 72 -16.78 19.62 0.30
C GLN A 72 -15.25 19.66 0.28
N VAL A 73 -14.60 18.61 0.78
CA VAL A 73 -13.14 18.52 0.83
C VAL A 73 -12.56 18.42 -0.59
N LEU A 74 -13.17 17.62 -1.47
CA LEU A 74 -12.77 17.52 -2.88
C LEU A 74 -13.00 18.84 -3.64
N HIS A 75 -14.06 19.57 -3.34
CA HIS A 75 -14.29 20.91 -3.89
C HIS A 75 -13.24 21.92 -3.39
N ALA A 76 -12.92 21.92 -2.09
CA ALA A 76 -11.88 22.77 -1.52
C ALA A 76 -10.49 22.45 -2.09
N ALA A 77 -10.22 21.19 -2.42
CA ALA A 77 -9.03 20.74 -3.12
C ALA A 77 -9.02 21.13 -4.61
N GLY A 78 -10.11 21.69 -5.14
CA GLY A 78 -10.25 22.08 -6.55
C GLY A 78 -10.53 20.91 -7.51
N LEU A 79 -10.85 19.72 -7.01
CA LEU A 79 -11.18 18.54 -7.80
C LEU A 79 -12.64 18.54 -8.29
N LEU A 80 -13.51 19.26 -7.58
CA LEU A 80 -14.92 19.41 -7.95
C LEU A 80 -15.28 20.88 -8.12
N GLU A 81 -16.18 21.15 -9.06
CA GLU A 81 -16.91 22.40 -9.15
C GLU A 81 -18.27 22.25 -8.48
N ARG A 82 -18.66 23.24 -7.67
CA ARG A 82 -19.98 23.30 -7.05
C ARG A 82 -20.89 24.21 -7.88
N ARG A 83 -22.01 23.68 -8.35
CA ARG A 83 -23.02 24.38 -9.12
C ARG A 83 -24.34 24.41 -8.35
N ILE A 84 -25.07 25.50 -8.50
CA ILE A 84 -26.45 25.61 -8.02
C ILE A 84 -27.31 25.43 -9.26
N VAL A 85 -28.16 24.41 -9.25
CA VAL A 85 -29.03 24.06 -10.38
C VAL A 85 -30.46 24.40 -9.98
N ASP A 86 -31.11 25.23 -10.80
CA ASP A 86 -32.50 25.61 -10.66
C ASP A 86 -33.33 24.83 -11.70
N GLU A 87 -33.98 23.74 -11.27
CA GLU A 87 -34.80 22.89 -12.14
C GLU A 87 -36.18 22.68 -11.54
N ALA A 88 -37.23 22.99 -12.33
CA ALA A 88 -38.62 22.60 -12.04
C ALA A 88 -39.09 22.92 -10.59
N ALA A 89 -38.80 24.13 -10.12
CA ALA A 89 -39.14 24.65 -8.78
C ALA A 89 -38.31 24.09 -7.59
N GLU A 90 -37.27 23.30 -7.85
CA GLU A 90 -36.30 22.87 -6.84
C GLU A 90 -34.92 23.46 -7.15
N GLN A 91 -34.26 23.99 -6.11
CA GLN A 91 -32.87 24.41 -6.16
C GLN A 91 -32.04 23.35 -5.44
N TYR A 92 -31.07 22.76 -6.14
CA TYR A 92 -30.15 21.81 -5.55
C TYR A 92 -28.69 22.14 -5.86
N VAL A 93 -27.80 21.60 -5.02
CA VAL A 93 -26.37 21.71 -5.21
C VAL A 93 -25.90 20.51 -6.01
N GLU A 94 -25.24 20.75 -7.14
CA GLU A 94 -24.58 19.74 -7.94
C GLU A 94 -23.06 19.89 -7.80
N TYR A 95 -22.36 18.78 -7.60
CA TYR A 95 -20.91 18.70 -7.69
C TYR A 95 -20.52 17.98 -8.97
N VAL A 96 -19.71 18.63 -9.79
CA VAL A 96 -19.19 18.06 -11.03
C VAL A 96 -17.68 18.01 -11.00
N LEU A 97 -17.07 17.15 -11.81
CA LEU A 97 -15.61 17.10 -11.92
C LEU A 97 -15.09 18.42 -12.49
N SER A 98 -14.05 18.97 -11.86
CA SER A 98 -13.24 20.01 -12.48
C SER A 98 -12.28 19.38 -13.51
N PRO A 99 -11.62 20.18 -14.38
CA PRO A 99 -10.58 19.65 -15.27
C PRO A 99 -9.43 18.93 -14.54
N MET A 100 -9.18 19.28 -13.27
CA MET A 100 -8.23 18.56 -12.42
C MET A 100 -8.82 17.26 -11.87
N GLY A 101 -10.07 17.31 -11.43
CA GLY A 101 -10.82 16.13 -11.00
C GLY A 101 -10.89 15.06 -12.08
N GLU A 102 -11.16 15.43 -13.33
CA GLU A 102 -11.22 14.50 -14.47
C GLU A 102 -9.91 13.71 -14.67
N LYS A 103 -8.75 14.33 -14.42
CA LYS A 103 -7.45 13.66 -14.54
C LYS A 103 -7.24 12.60 -13.46
N ALA A 104 -7.74 12.85 -12.26
CA ALA A 104 -7.62 11.94 -11.11
C ALA A 104 -8.76 10.92 -11.04
N TYR A 105 -9.92 11.21 -11.63
CA TYR A 105 -11.11 10.39 -11.49
C TYR A 105 -11.02 9.08 -12.29
N ARG A 106 -11.38 7.98 -11.66
CA ARG A 106 -11.39 6.63 -12.23
C ARG A 106 -12.71 5.95 -11.85
N VAL A 107 -13.23 5.18 -12.79
CA VAL A 107 -14.40 4.31 -12.57
C VAL A 107 -14.02 2.87 -12.87
N LYS A 108 -13.31 2.66 -13.98
CA LYS A 108 -12.84 1.34 -14.38
C LYS A 108 -11.72 0.86 -13.45
N PRO A 109 -11.63 -0.46 -13.22
CA PRO A 109 -10.48 -1.04 -12.54
C PRO A 109 -9.22 -0.90 -13.41
N ASP A 110 -8.08 -0.74 -12.76
CA ASP A 110 -6.80 -0.65 -13.47
C ASP A 110 -6.43 -2.00 -14.12
N PRO A 111 -5.67 -1.99 -15.23
CA PRO A 111 -5.26 -3.21 -15.91
C PRO A 111 -4.51 -4.19 -15.00
N GLU A 112 -3.70 -3.68 -14.06
CA GLU A 112 -2.95 -4.50 -13.10
C GLU A 112 -3.90 -5.20 -12.11
N PHE A 113 -4.90 -4.49 -11.58
CA PHE A 113 -5.91 -5.10 -10.71
C PHE A 113 -6.75 -6.13 -11.47
N LEU A 114 -7.11 -5.87 -12.73
CA LEU A 114 -7.78 -6.86 -13.59
C LEU A 114 -6.92 -8.10 -13.84
N ALA A 115 -5.61 -7.93 -14.04
CA ALA A 115 -4.68 -9.04 -14.20
C ALA A 115 -4.62 -9.88 -12.91
N LEU A 116 -4.52 -9.23 -11.75
CA LEU A 116 -4.54 -9.88 -10.45
C LEU A 116 -5.82 -10.70 -10.22
N VAL A 117 -6.99 -10.13 -10.54
CA VAL A 117 -8.28 -10.85 -10.43
C VAL A 117 -8.29 -12.11 -11.30
N ARG A 118 -7.78 -12.01 -12.54
CA ARG A 118 -7.70 -13.16 -13.46
C ARG A 118 -6.73 -14.22 -12.97
N GLU A 119 -5.58 -13.81 -12.43
CA GLU A 119 -4.62 -14.73 -11.82
C GLU A 119 -5.25 -15.50 -10.64
N ARG A 120 -5.98 -14.80 -9.77
CA ARG A 120 -6.72 -15.42 -8.66
C ARG A 120 -7.82 -16.38 -9.11
N PHE A 121 -8.45 -16.14 -10.25
CA PHE A 121 -9.36 -17.12 -10.85
C PHE A 121 -8.60 -18.34 -11.36
N ALA A 122 -7.48 -18.15 -12.05
CA ALA A 122 -6.66 -19.25 -12.54
C ALA A 122 -6.17 -20.16 -11.39
N LYS A 123 -5.68 -19.57 -10.28
CA LYS A 123 -5.26 -20.30 -9.07
C LYS A 123 -6.38 -21.15 -8.46
N ARG A 124 -7.65 -20.75 -8.63
CA ARG A 124 -8.85 -21.48 -8.16
C ARG A 124 -9.44 -22.45 -9.18
N GLY A 125 -8.80 -22.64 -10.34
CA GLY A 125 -9.33 -23.48 -11.42
C GLY A 125 -10.47 -22.82 -12.21
N GLU A 126 -10.69 -21.52 -12.05
CA GLU A 126 -11.76 -20.74 -12.69
C GLU A 126 -11.23 -19.85 -13.83
N ALA A 127 -10.14 -20.23 -14.51
CA ALA A 127 -9.47 -19.37 -15.51
C ALA A 127 -10.38 -18.86 -16.65
N SER A 128 -11.47 -19.57 -16.96
CA SER A 128 -12.47 -19.19 -17.97
C SER A 128 -13.53 -18.21 -17.46
N ARG A 129 -13.59 -17.95 -16.14
CA ARG A 129 -14.54 -17.03 -15.53
C ARG A 129 -14.19 -15.59 -15.89
N ALA A 130 -15.16 -14.88 -16.46
CA ALA A 130 -15.02 -13.45 -16.69
C ALA A 130 -15.12 -12.67 -15.36
N PRO A 131 -14.23 -11.67 -15.12
CA PRO A 131 -14.39 -10.75 -14.01
C PRO A 131 -15.73 -10.01 -14.06
N ASP A 132 -16.39 -9.90 -12.91
CA ASP A 132 -17.65 -9.16 -12.81
C ASP A 132 -17.37 -7.65 -12.78
N MET A 133 -17.38 -7.04 -13.97
CA MET A 133 -17.04 -5.63 -14.13
C MET A 133 -17.93 -4.70 -13.31
N LYS A 134 -19.20 -5.05 -13.07
CA LYS A 134 -20.11 -4.20 -12.30
C LYS A 134 -19.67 -4.07 -10.84
N HIS A 135 -19.07 -5.13 -10.28
CA HIS A 135 -18.54 -5.11 -8.92
C HIS A 135 -17.13 -4.51 -8.83
N LEU A 136 -16.39 -4.50 -9.94
CA LEU A 136 -15.03 -3.95 -10.01
C LEU A 136 -15.01 -2.46 -10.38
N GLU A 137 -16.05 -1.96 -11.04
CA GLU A 137 -16.21 -0.53 -11.32
C GLU A 137 -16.56 0.22 -10.04
N LYS A 138 -15.60 1.02 -9.56
CA LYS A 138 -15.71 1.82 -8.35
C LYS A 138 -15.28 3.26 -8.65
N PRO A 139 -16.21 4.22 -8.60
CA PRO A 139 -15.91 5.65 -8.64
C PRO A 139 -14.91 6.05 -7.55
N ARG A 140 -13.76 6.59 -7.96
CA ARG A 140 -12.68 6.99 -7.05
C ARG A 140 -11.79 8.07 -7.64
N MET A 141 -11.12 8.82 -6.78
CA MET A 141 -10.09 9.80 -7.13
C MET A 141 -8.72 9.19 -6.85
N CYS A 142 -7.92 8.96 -7.90
CA CYS A 142 -6.60 8.35 -7.80
C CYS A 142 -5.48 9.36 -8.10
N PHE A 143 -4.47 9.37 -7.24
CA PHE A 143 -3.35 10.31 -7.31
C PHE A 143 -2.02 9.65 -7.71
N GLY A 144 -2.03 8.33 -7.87
CA GLY A 144 -0.92 7.50 -8.30
C GLY A 144 -1.17 6.04 -7.96
N ALA A 145 -0.13 5.22 -8.08
CA ALA A 145 -0.08 3.84 -7.63
C ALA A 145 0.97 3.69 -6.52
N THR A 146 0.88 2.62 -5.72
CA THR A 146 1.94 2.28 -4.76
C THR A 146 2.43 0.89 -5.06
N ARG A 147 3.75 0.68 -4.97
CA ARG A 147 4.38 -0.63 -5.16
C ARG A 147 5.40 -0.92 -4.07
N PHE A 148 5.74 -2.20 -3.93
CA PHE A 148 6.88 -2.63 -3.16
C PHE A 148 8.19 -2.06 -3.73
N HIS A 149 9.03 -1.51 -2.85
CA HIS A 149 10.36 -1.05 -3.21
C HIS A 149 11.44 -2.00 -2.67
N SER A 150 11.54 -2.12 -1.34
CA SER A 150 12.58 -2.91 -0.68
C SER A 150 12.18 -3.40 0.71
N VAL A 151 12.95 -4.38 1.20
CA VAL A 151 13.01 -4.74 2.63
C VAL A 151 14.28 -4.12 3.19
N THR A 152 14.16 -3.41 4.30
CA THR A 152 15.29 -2.74 4.98
C THR A 152 15.81 -3.51 6.18
N ASP A 153 14.96 -4.35 6.78
CA ASP A 153 15.28 -5.19 7.93
C ASP A 153 14.27 -6.34 8.04
N ALA A 154 14.65 -7.44 8.69
CA ALA A 154 13.75 -8.55 8.99
C ALA A 154 14.07 -9.23 10.33
N LEU A 155 13.03 -9.72 10.99
CA LEU A 155 13.16 -10.55 12.18
C LEU A 155 13.21 -12.04 11.82
N ALA A 156 13.93 -12.80 12.65
CA ALA A 156 13.92 -14.24 12.57
C ALA A 156 12.48 -14.78 12.73
N PRO A 157 12.09 -15.81 11.96
CA PRO A 157 10.76 -16.38 12.05
C PRO A 157 10.51 -17.05 13.42
N ILE A 158 9.29 -16.91 13.94
CA ILE A 158 8.81 -17.54 15.17
C ILE A 158 7.63 -18.48 14.88
N TRP A 159 7.34 -19.36 15.83
CA TRP A 159 6.09 -20.13 15.81
C TRP A 159 5.03 -19.39 16.60
N PHE A 160 3.88 -19.13 15.97
CA PHE A 160 2.74 -18.46 16.58
C PHE A 160 1.44 -19.07 16.08
N GLY A 161 0.61 -19.59 17.00
CA GLY A 161 -0.69 -20.16 16.65
C GLY A 161 -0.64 -21.37 15.70
N GLY A 162 0.47 -22.14 15.70
CA GLY A 162 0.66 -23.26 14.79
C GLY A 162 1.17 -22.89 13.39
N SER A 163 1.34 -21.60 13.11
CA SER A 163 1.93 -21.08 11.88
C SER A 163 3.33 -20.53 12.14
N ARG A 164 4.14 -20.45 11.09
CA ARG A 164 5.44 -19.78 11.14
C ARG A 164 5.24 -18.33 10.70
N VAL A 165 5.64 -17.40 11.55
CA VAL A 165 5.47 -15.95 11.31
C VAL A 165 6.83 -15.29 11.25
N PHE A 166 7.02 -14.34 10.34
CA PHE A 166 8.17 -13.43 10.38
C PHE A 166 7.75 -11.98 10.13
N SER A 167 8.51 -11.02 10.65
CA SER A 167 8.29 -9.59 10.36
C SER A 167 9.40 -9.03 9.49
N ALA A 168 9.08 -8.03 8.67
CA ALA A 168 10.03 -7.24 7.90
C ALA A 168 9.67 -5.75 7.91
N LYS A 169 10.70 -4.88 7.82
CA LYS A 169 10.55 -3.45 7.57
C LYS A 169 10.54 -3.19 6.07
N LEU A 170 9.40 -2.78 5.55
CA LEU A 170 9.15 -2.61 4.13
C LEU A 170 9.19 -1.13 3.76
N VAL A 171 9.77 -0.83 2.61
CA VAL A 171 9.68 0.48 1.97
C VAL A 171 8.80 0.34 0.74
N TYR A 172 7.85 1.26 0.61
CA TYR A 172 7.00 1.38 -0.57
C TYR A 172 7.41 2.58 -1.41
N GLU A 173 7.03 2.56 -2.68
CA GLU A 173 7.26 3.64 -3.63
C GLU A 173 5.91 4.11 -4.19
N ALA A 174 5.66 5.42 -4.14
CA ALA A 174 4.58 6.03 -4.91
C ALA A 174 5.03 6.23 -6.36
N LYS A 175 4.20 5.75 -7.29
CA LYS A 175 4.43 5.76 -8.72
C LYS A 175 3.29 6.39 -9.50
N ASP A 176 3.59 6.74 -10.74
CA ASP A 176 2.62 7.27 -11.70
C ASP A 176 1.80 8.41 -11.12
N THR A 177 2.46 9.21 -10.28
CA THR A 177 1.84 10.35 -9.62
C THR A 177 1.43 11.29 -10.73
N SER A 178 0.15 11.62 -10.84
CA SER A 178 -0.41 12.41 -11.96
C SER A 178 0.07 13.88 -12.01
N GLY A 179 1.19 14.18 -11.33
CA GLY A 179 1.63 15.51 -10.92
C GLY A 179 0.87 16.03 -9.70
N LEU A 180 -0.20 15.34 -9.28
CA LEU A 180 -1.13 15.84 -8.26
C LEU A 180 -0.79 15.37 -6.84
N LEU A 181 -0.06 14.26 -6.67
CA LEU A 181 0.19 13.68 -5.34
C LEU A 181 0.84 14.68 -4.38
N PHE A 182 1.73 15.54 -4.89
CA PHE A 182 2.46 16.55 -4.10
C PHE A 182 1.87 17.96 -4.22
N ASP A 183 0.70 18.12 -4.85
CA ASP A 183 0.01 19.40 -4.88
C ASP A 183 -0.51 19.75 -3.48
N SER A 184 -0.21 20.95 -3.00
CA SER A 184 -0.54 21.37 -1.63
C SER A 184 -2.04 21.36 -1.35
N ARG A 185 -2.89 21.47 -2.38
CA ARG A 185 -4.35 21.39 -2.25
C ARG A 185 -4.83 19.98 -1.93
N ILE A 186 -4.05 18.96 -2.28
CA ILE A 186 -4.36 17.55 -2.07
C ILE A 186 -4.00 17.09 -0.65
N ALA A 187 -3.14 17.83 0.06
CA ALA A 187 -2.77 17.51 1.45
C ALA A 187 -3.98 17.40 2.39
N ALA A 188 -5.03 18.20 2.17
CA ALA A 188 -6.26 18.17 2.94
C ALA A 188 -7.09 16.88 2.76
N LEU A 189 -6.78 16.05 1.76
CA LEU A 189 -7.48 14.79 1.52
C LEU A 189 -7.05 13.67 2.48
N GLY A 190 -5.99 13.88 3.28
CA GLY A 190 -5.51 12.90 4.25
C GLY A 190 -4.92 11.64 3.61
N LEU A 191 -4.42 11.74 2.37
CA LEU A 191 -3.70 10.65 1.73
C LEU A 191 -2.38 10.36 2.44
N PRO A 192 -1.92 9.10 2.48
CA PRO A 192 -0.55 8.80 2.87
C PRO A 192 0.37 9.35 1.78
N ILE A 193 0.96 10.53 1.99
CA ILE A 193 1.86 11.16 1.02
C ILE A 193 3.31 10.89 1.46
N PRO A 194 4.16 10.29 0.60
CA PRO A 194 5.57 10.11 0.91
C PRO A 194 6.29 11.47 0.91
N VAL A 195 7.54 11.49 1.38
CA VAL A 195 8.35 12.71 1.29
C VAL A 195 8.56 13.05 -0.20
N PRO A 196 8.33 14.30 -0.64
CA PRO A 196 8.60 14.70 -2.02
C PRO A 196 10.05 14.38 -2.39
N PRO A 197 10.30 13.60 -3.45
CA PRO A 197 11.64 13.19 -3.79
C PRO A 197 12.44 14.34 -4.41
N GLU A 198 13.76 14.26 -4.29
CA GLU A 198 14.65 15.06 -5.14
C GLU A 198 14.45 14.68 -6.62
N SER A 199 14.74 15.61 -7.53
CA SER A 199 14.57 15.36 -8.97
C SER A 199 15.32 14.11 -9.42
N GLY A 200 14.59 13.17 -10.03
CA GLY A 200 15.14 11.90 -10.50
C GLY A 200 15.17 10.77 -9.47
N SER A 201 14.81 11.03 -8.22
CA SER A 201 14.70 10.01 -7.16
C SER A 201 13.28 9.45 -7.02
N PRO A 202 13.12 8.19 -6.55
CA PRO A 202 11.79 7.62 -6.29
C PRO A 202 11.14 8.28 -5.06
N ALA A 203 9.81 8.42 -5.10
CA ALA A 203 9.01 8.89 -3.97
C ALA A 203 8.79 7.75 -2.97
N LEU A 204 9.62 7.69 -1.92
CA LEU A 204 9.60 6.58 -0.96
C LEU A 204 8.85 6.93 0.33
N TYR A 205 8.09 5.96 0.82
CA TYR A 205 7.47 6.02 2.13
C TYR A 205 8.49 5.69 3.24
N PRO A 206 8.29 6.19 4.47
CA PRO A 206 9.03 5.70 5.63
C PRO A 206 8.86 4.18 5.79
N PRO A 207 9.89 3.45 6.26
CA PRO A 207 9.77 2.02 6.50
C PRO A 207 8.58 1.67 7.40
N GLN A 208 7.80 0.67 6.99
CA GLN A 208 6.64 0.15 7.73
C GLN A 208 6.92 -1.27 8.20
N VAL A 209 6.56 -1.60 9.43
CA VAL A 209 6.65 -2.98 9.92
C VAL A 209 5.45 -3.77 9.42
N MET A 210 5.72 -4.91 8.81
CA MET A 210 4.70 -5.86 8.37
C MET A 210 5.09 -7.26 8.81
N SER A 211 4.14 -8.02 9.33
CA SER A 211 4.31 -9.45 9.59
C SER A 211 3.75 -10.28 8.46
N PHE A 212 4.26 -11.50 8.33
CA PHE A 212 3.85 -12.45 7.32
C PHE A 212 3.64 -13.80 7.97
N THR A 213 2.48 -14.38 7.73
CA THR A 213 2.17 -15.75 8.15
C THR A 213 2.49 -16.69 6.99
N GLU A 214 3.37 -17.66 7.23
CA GLU A 214 3.62 -18.79 6.35
C GLU A 214 2.56 -19.86 6.68
N VAL A 215 1.56 -19.98 5.81
CA VAL A 215 0.48 -20.96 5.97
C VAL A 215 1.01 -22.34 5.56
N MET A 216 1.04 -23.27 6.52
CA MET A 216 1.54 -24.62 6.26
C MET A 216 0.60 -25.39 5.33
N GLY A 217 1.12 -25.84 4.19
CA GLY A 217 0.39 -26.70 3.25
C GLY A 217 -0.36 -25.96 2.13
N SER A 218 -0.42 -24.63 2.14
CA SER A 218 -1.02 -23.82 1.04
C SER A 218 -0.04 -23.52 -0.10
N GLY A 219 1.15 -24.11 -0.10
CA GLY A 219 2.23 -23.68 -0.98
C GLY A 219 2.73 -22.29 -0.60
N ASP A 220 3.56 -21.70 -1.46
CA ASP A 220 4.40 -20.51 -1.22
C ASP A 220 3.67 -19.19 -0.88
N GLU A 221 2.39 -19.23 -0.52
CA GLU A 221 1.60 -18.06 -0.17
C GLU A 221 2.03 -17.47 1.19
N LEU A 222 2.18 -16.15 1.22
CA LEU A 222 2.42 -15.37 2.43
C LEU A 222 1.19 -14.51 2.67
N GLU A 223 0.66 -14.54 3.89
CA GLU A 223 -0.42 -13.64 4.30
C GLU A 223 0.20 -12.43 5.03
N PRO A 224 0.17 -11.21 4.46
CA PRO A 224 0.59 -10.01 5.16
C PRO A 224 -0.35 -9.71 6.34
N ARG A 225 0.22 -9.30 7.46
CA ARG A 225 -0.46 -8.98 8.73
C ARG A 225 0.09 -7.67 9.28
N ASP A 226 -0.76 -6.66 9.34
CA ASP A 226 -0.45 -5.37 9.97
C ASP A 226 -0.78 -5.34 11.48
N ASP A 227 -1.62 -6.28 11.91
CA ASP A 227 -2.10 -6.44 13.29
C ASP A 227 -1.18 -7.27 14.20
N LEU A 228 -0.19 -7.94 13.62
CA LEU A 228 0.74 -8.81 14.34
C LEU A 228 2.13 -8.21 14.34
N ARG A 229 2.72 -8.01 15.52
CA ARG A 229 4.10 -7.55 15.70
C ARG A 229 4.73 -8.27 16.87
N TYR A 230 6.05 -8.49 16.83
CA TYR A 230 6.76 -9.18 17.90
C TYR A 230 8.21 -8.69 18.02
N GLY A 231 8.86 -9.12 19.10
CA GLY A 231 10.24 -8.78 19.39
C GLY A 231 10.44 -7.27 19.55
N PRO A 232 11.52 -6.69 19.02
CA PRO A 232 11.83 -5.27 19.21
C PRO A 232 10.80 -4.33 18.55
N TRP A 233 9.96 -4.82 17.63
CA TRP A 233 9.05 -3.99 16.84
C TRP A 233 7.60 -4.00 17.34
N VAL A 234 7.33 -4.60 18.51
CA VAL A 234 5.96 -4.72 19.06
C VAL A 234 5.26 -3.37 19.26
N ASN A 235 6.03 -2.31 19.53
CA ASN A 235 5.52 -0.95 19.76
C ASN A 235 5.88 0.02 18.62
N GLU A 236 6.50 -0.46 17.53
CA GLU A 236 6.69 0.39 16.37
C GLU A 236 5.33 0.66 15.72
N PRO A 237 5.13 1.84 15.09
CA PRO A 237 3.89 2.21 14.40
C PRO A 237 3.71 1.49 13.06
#